data_AF-A0A4Y2SB61-F1
#
_entry.id   AF-A0A4Y2SB61-F1
#
_cell.length_a   1.000
_cell.length_b   1.000
_cell.length_c   1.000
_cell.angle_alpha   90.00
_cell.angle_beta   90.00
_cell.angle_gamma   90.00
#
_symmetry.space_group_name_H-M   'P 1'
#
loop_
_entity.id
_entity.type
_entity.pdbx_description
1 polymer ?
#
loop_
_entity_poly.entity_id
_entity_poly.type
_entity_poly.pdbx_seq_one_letter_code
_entity_poly.pdbx_strand_id
1 'polypeptide(L)'
;AKSVACTYECKFIETSAAINHQVDELLVGIVTQIRLKTQQQLEMATFGQPQKEGRSLQKRMSLGGSGRKARGILSKLLGKGKIKSQSCGNLHVL
;
A
#
# COMPACT_ATOMS: atom_id res chain seq x y z
N ALA A 1 -8.94 -2.84 -22.55
CA ALA A 1 -7.81 -3.42 -21.79
C ALA A 1 -7.38 -2.55 -20.59
N LYS A 2 -6.96 -1.28 -20.78
CA LYS A 2 -6.57 -0.37 -19.67
C LYS A 2 -7.62 -0.26 -18.54
N SER A 3 -8.90 -0.07 -18.88
CA SER A 3 -9.97 0.01 -17.87
C SER A 3 -10.06 -1.26 -17.03
N VAL A 4 -10.01 -2.45 -17.66
CA VAL A 4 -10.02 -3.74 -16.95
C VAL A 4 -8.81 -3.87 -16.03
N ALA A 5 -7.62 -3.56 -16.52
CA ALA A 5 -6.40 -3.61 -15.71
C ALA A 5 -6.47 -2.69 -14.49
N CYS A 6 -6.93 -1.45 -14.69
CA CYS A 6 -7.17 -0.50 -13.61
C CYS A 6 -8.25 -1.00 -12.61
N THR A 7 -9.32 -1.67 -13.07
CA THR A 7 -10.35 -2.27 -12.21
C THR A 7 -9.80 -3.39 -11.32
N TYR A 8 -8.88 -4.20 -11.84
CA TYR A 8 -8.24 -5.31 -11.12
C TYR A 8 -6.87 -4.95 -10.53
N GLU A 9 -6.53 -3.66 -10.47
CA GLU A 9 -5.26 -3.16 -9.92
C GLU A 9 -4.01 -3.82 -10.54
N CYS A 10 -4.11 -4.15 -11.82
CA CYS A 10 -3.03 -4.72 -12.63
C CYS A 10 -2.30 -3.63 -13.42
N LYS A 11 -1.03 -3.89 -13.74
CA LYS A 11 -0.30 -3.10 -14.73
C LYS A 11 -0.69 -3.54 -16.14
N PHE A 12 -0.68 -2.60 -17.06
CA PHE A 12 -1.04 -2.80 -18.46
C PHE A 12 0.03 -2.18 -19.35
N ILE A 13 0.46 -2.95 -20.34
CA ILE A 13 1.32 -2.51 -21.43
C ILE A 13 0.89 -3.24 -22.69
N GLU A 14 0.83 -2.51 -23.80
CA GLU A 14 0.53 -3.08 -25.11
C GLU A 14 1.84 -3.42 -25.81
N THR A 15 1.95 -4.64 -26.34
CA THR A 15 3.20 -5.19 -26.87
C THR A 15 2.92 -6.05 -28.10
N SER A 16 3.88 -6.12 -29.03
CA SER A 16 3.85 -7.04 -30.16
C SER A 16 5.25 -7.59 -30.43
N ALA A 17 5.42 -8.90 -30.30
CA ALA A 17 6.69 -9.57 -30.60
C ALA A 17 7.03 -9.54 -32.10
N ALA A 18 6.02 -9.57 -32.97
CA ALA A 18 6.22 -9.63 -34.43
C ALA A 18 6.90 -8.37 -35.00
N ILE A 19 6.72 -7.22 -34.35
CA ILE A 19 7.31 -5.93 -34.75
C ILE A 19 8.26 -5.37 -33.69
N ASN A 20 8.65 -6.19 -32.71
CA ASN A 20 9.47 -5.78 -31.56
C ASN A 20 8.95 -4.53 -30.82
N HIS A 21 7.62 -4.37 -30.70
CA HIS A 21 7.01 -3.24 -30.01
C HIS A 21 6.93 -3.50 -28.51
N GLN A 22 7.58 -2.64 -27.72
CA GLN A 22 7.48 -2.59 -26.26
C GLN A 22 7.89 -3.91 -25.55
N VAL A 23 8.70 -4.75 -26.20
CA VAL A 23 9.14 -6.05 -25.67
C VAL A 23 10.12 -5.85 -24.51
N ASP A 24 11.15 -5.03 -24.71
CA ASP A 24 12.13 -4.71 -23.66
C ASP A 24 11.46 -4.05 -22.46
N GLU A 25 10.54 -3.13 -22.73
CA GLU A 25 9.79 -2.37 -21.74
C GLU A 25 8.84 -3.25 -20.92
N LEU A 26 8.25 -4.28 -21.53
CA LEU A 26 7.51 -5.31 -20.80
C LEU A 26 8.45 -6.08 -19.86
N LEU A 27 9.62 -6.51 -20.34
CA LEU A 27 10.56 -7.29 -19.55
C LEU A 27 11.11 -6.48 -18.35
N VAL A 28 11.62 -5.28 -18.62
CA VAL A 28 12.11 -4.35 -17.60
C VAL A 28 11.00 -4.01 -16.60
N GLY A 29 9.78 -3.78 -17.09
CA GLY A 29 8.64 -3.46 -16.26
C GLY A 29 8.21 -4.60 -15.33
N ILE A 30 8.21 -5.86 -15.80
CA ILE A 30 7.92 -7.04 -14.97
C ILE A 30 8.95 -7.16 -13.84
N VAL A 31 10.25 -7.10 -14.18
CA VAL A 31 11.32 -7.19 -13.18
C VAL A 31 11.23 -6.07 -12.16
N THR A 32 10.91 -4.85 -12.61
CA THR A 32 10.72 -3.69 -11.74
C THR A 32 9.55 -3.90 -10.78
N GLN A 33 8.40 -4.38 -11.26
CA GLN A 33 7.24 -4.66 -10.39
C GLN A 33 7.52 -5.75 -9.37
N ILE A 34 8.26 -6.80 -9.73
CA ILE A 34 8.69 -7.84 -8.77
C ILE A 34 9.50 -7.20 -7.65
N ARG A 35 10.54 -6.43 -7.99
CA ARG A 35 11.42 -5.78 -7.02
C ARG A 35 10.67 -4.80 -6.11
N LEU A 36 9.78 -3.98 -6.68
CA LEU A 36 8.96 -3.03 -5.93
C LEU A 36 8.03 -3.74 -4.93
N LYS A 37 7.36 -4.82 -5.35
CA LYS A 37 6.48 -5.60 -4.47
C LYS A 37 7.26 -6.32 -3.37
N THR A 38 8.43 -6.86 -3.68
CA THR A 38 9.32 -7.45 -2.67
C THR A 38 9.75 -6.41 -1.64
N GLN A 39 10.20 -5.23 -2.08
CA GLN A 39 10.58 -4.13 -1.20
C GLN A 39 9.43 -3.70 -0.29
N GLN A 40 8.23 -3.53 -0.85
CA GLN A 40 7.02 -3.19 -0.08
C GLN A 40 6.70 -4.25 0.98
N GLN A 41 6.84 -5.55 0.65
CA GLN A 41 6.64 -6.64 1.60
C GLN A 41 7.66 -6.62 2.75
N LEU A 42 8.93 -6.34 2.45
CA LEU A 42 9.99 -6.21 3.45
C LEU A 42 9.71 -5.03 4.39
N GLU A 43 9.33 -3.88 3.84
CA GLU A 43 8.95 -2.70 4.63
C GLU A 43 7.77 -3.02 5.56
N MET A 44 6.72 -3.64 5.05
CA MET A 44 5.57 -4.07 5.87
C MET A 44 5.97 -5.06 6.98
N ALA A 45 6.90 -5.98 6.71
CA ALA A 45 7.41 -6.92 7.71
C ALA A 45 8.22 -6.20 8.82
N THR A 46 9.00 -5.18 8.47
CA THR A 46 9.78 -4.40 9.45
C THR A 46 8.91 -3.50 10.33
N PHE A 47 7.84 -2.90 9.79
CA PHE A 47 6.91 -2.06 10.56
C PHE A 47 5.82 -2.87 11.31
N GLY A 48 5.69 -4.16 11.02
CA GLY A 48 4.73 -5.07 11.64
C GLY A 48 5.18 -5.68 12.97
N GLN A 49 6.39 -5.40 13.45
CA GLN A 49 6.77 -5.73 14.83
C GLN A 49 6.19 -4.67 15.78
N PRO A 50 5.17 -4.96 16.60
CA PRO A 50 4.97 -4.16 17.79
C PRO A 50 6.24 -4.31 18.61
N GLN A 51 7.02 -3.25 18.76
CA GLN A 51 7.96 -3.14 19.87
C GLN A 51 7.13 -3.40 21.13
N LYS A 52 7.22 -4.62 21.67
CA LYS A 52 6.89 -4.89 23.06
C LYS A 52 7.99 -4.24 23.88
N GLU A 53 7.99 -2.91 23.95
CA GLU A 53 8.64 -2.23 25.06
C GLU A 53 7.80 -2.55 26.30
N GLY A 54 8.26 -3.57 27.03
CA GLY A 54 7.89 -3.75 28.41
C GLY A 54 8.30 -2.50 29.19
N ARG A 55 7.32 -1.68 29.55
CA ARG A 55 7.45 -0.75 30.66
C ARG A 55 6.41 -1.07 31.71
N SER A 56 6.97 -1.47 32.85
CA SER A 56 6.37 -1.81 34.11
C SER A 56 5.31 -0.81 34.59
N LEU A 57 4.22 -1.38 35.11
CA LEU A 57 3.60 -1.04 36.39
C LEU A 57 3.70 0.45 36.83
N GLN A 58 2.71 1.25 36.49
CA GLN A 58 2.29 2.37 37.35
C GLN A 58 0.77 2.40 37.48
N LYS A 59 0.32 1.72 38.54
CA LYS A 59 -0.95 1.93 39.22
C LYS A 59 -1.06 3.40 39.63
N ARG A 60 -2.07 4.14 39.13
CA ARG A 60 -2.69 5.26 39.85
C ARG A 60 -4.15 5.42 39.45
N MET A 61 -5.01 5.34 40.45
CA MET A 61 -6.45 5.60 40.40
C MET A 61 -6.70 7.10 40.15
N SER A 62 -7.74 7.44 39.39
CA SER A 62 -8.60 8.59 39.72
C SER A 62 -9.94 8.48 39.00
N LEU A 63 -10.98 8.66 39.81
CA LEU A 63 -12.38 8.82 39.45
C LEU A 63 -12.64 10.07 38.59
N GLY A 64 -13.73 10.01 37.82
CA GLY A 64 -14.57 11.16 37.53
C GLY A 64 -14.41 11.75 36.13
N GLY A 65 -15.53 11.93 35.43
CA GLY A 65 -15.58 12.85 34.29
C GLY A 65 -16.49 12.44 33.16
N SER A 66 -17.76 12.81 33.28
CA SER A 66 -18.74 12.89 32.18
C SER A 66 -18.15 13.60 30.95
N GLY A 67 -18.32 13.03 29.76
CA GLY A 67 -17.76 13.60 28.53
C GLY A 67 -18.20 12.88 27.27
N ARG A 68 -19.51 12.87 27.00
CA ARG A 68 -20.06 12.51 25.69
C ARG A 68 -19.49 13.47 24.64
N LYS A 69 -19.21 12.93 23.43
CA LYS A 69 -18.97 13.63 22.15
C LYS A 69 -17.53 14.07 21.81
N ALA A 70 -16.74 13.13 21.28
CA ALA A 70 -15.74 13.44 20.25
C ALA A 70 -15.36 12.21 19.39
N ARG A 71 -16.33 11.37 18.99
CA ARG A 71 -16.08 10.22 18.09
C ARG A 71 -16.52 10.44 16.64
N GLY A 72 -16.61 11.70 16.19
CA GLY A 72 -17.06 12.04 14.83
C GLY A 72 -15.96 12.33 13.81
N ILE A 73 -14.71 12.53 14.24
CA ILE A 73 -13.64 13.08 13.38
C ILE A 73 -12.51 12.08 13.09
N LEU A 74 -12.44 10.96 13.82
CA LEU A 74 -11.42 9.93 13.61
C LEU A 74 -11.78 8.94 12.49
N SER A 75 -13.02 8.92 12.01
CA SER A 75 -13.40 8.09 10.85
C SER A 75 -12.83 8.62 9.52
N LYS A 76 -12.43 9.90 9.46
CA LYS A 76 -11.73 10.49 8.30
C LYS A 76 -10.20 10.31 8.37
N LEU A 77 -9.67 9.96 9.54
CA LEU A 77 -8.25 9.65 9.75
C LEU A 77 -7.95 8.15 9.75
N LEU A 78 -8.96 7.29 9.87
CA LEU A 78 -8.87 5.89 9.41
C LEU A 78 -8.98 5.87 7.88
N GLY A 79 -8.02 6.54 7.25
CA GLY A 79 -7.65 6.30 5.87
C GLY A 79 -7.37 4.82 5.72
N LYS A 80 -8.41 4.07 5.33
CA LYS A 80 -8.24 2.94 4.44
C LYS A 80 -7.65 3.54 3.18
N GLY A 81 -6.33 3.77 3.22
CA GLY A 81 -5.52 4.01 2.06
C GLY A 81 -5.72 2.80 1.18
N LYS A 82 -6.74 2.85 0.33
CA LYS A 82 -6.57 2.29 -1.00
C LYS A 82 -5.33 3.01 -1.48
N ILE A 83 -4.20 2.31 -1.39
CA ILE A 83 -3.02 2.66 -2.17
C ILE A 83 -3.61 2.73 -3.57
N LYS A 84 -3.96 3.94 -4.03
CA LYS A 84 -4.48 4.14 -5.37
C LYS A 84 -3.32 3.67 -6.21
N SER A 85 -3.44 2.45 -6.73
CA SER A 85 -2.46 1.86 -7.62
C SER A 85 -2.12 2.93 -8.63
N GLN A 86 -0.87 3.37 -8.62
CA GLN A 86 -0.46 4.40 -9.54
C GLN A 86 -0.78 3.92 -10.95
N SER A 87 -1.21 4.86 -11.81
CA SER A 87 -1.65 4.68 -13.20
C SER A 87 -1.31 3.29 -13.75
N CYS A 88 -2.32 2.52 -14.16
CA CYS A 88 -2.09 1.16 -14.66
C CYS A 88 -1.13 1.08 -15.86
N GLY A 89 -0.75 2.21 -16.48
CA GLY A 89 0.27 2.29 -17.53
C GLY A 89 1.72 2.55 -17.09
N ASN A 90 2.00 2.89 -15.82
CA ASN A 90 3.37 3.09 -15.35
C ASN A 90 3.87 1.84 -14.59
N LEU A 91 4.74 1.06 -15.24
CA LEU A 91 5.31 -0.18 -14.69
C LEU A 91 6.45 0.06 -13.70
N HIS A 92 6.89 1.31 -13.48
CA HIS A 92 8.01 1.65 -12.61
C HIS A 92 7.59 2.09 -11.20
N VAL A 93 6.30 2.00 -10.90
CA VAL A 93 5.67 2.43 -9.64
C VAL A 93 4.59 1.43 -9.22
N LEU A 94 4.25 1.38 -7.93
CA LEU A 94 3.17 0.51 -7.40
C LEU A 94 1.79 1.14 -7.59
#